data_AF-A0A2E0SG41-F1
#
_entry.id   AF-A0A2E0SG41-F1
#
_cell.length_a   1.000
_cell.length_b   1.000
_cell.length_c   1.000
_cell.angle_alpha   90.00
_cell.angle_beta   90.00
_cell.angle_gamma   90.00
#
_symmetry.space_group_name_H-M   'P 1'
#
loop_
_entity.id
_entity.type
_entity.pdbx_description
1 polymer ?
#
loop_
_entity_poly.entity_id
_entity_poly.type
_entity_poly.pdbx_seq_one_letter_code
_entity_poly.pdbx_strand_id
1 'polypeptide(L)'
;MNVIPNTVDRVPNHCSSKVNQRIRHQTEENLAHFGNASDAAIEQRLKELDEEWDIERSLEANAATISLIGLGLGAFVNRRFYALPAVVSGFLLQHALQGWCPPMPVMRRLGFRTQPEIEQERYALKAMRGDFDQLSQADSTTGNGRAATSLAATRR
;
A
#
# COMPACT_ATOMS: atom_id res chain seq x y z
N MET A 1 16.34 -5.96 -20.51
CA MET A 1 14.93 -6.06 -20.07
C MET A 1 14.88 -6.90 -18.82
N ASN A 2 14.53 -6.32 -17.66
CA ASN A 2 14.23 -7.13 -16.49
C ASN A 2 12.83 -7.74 -16.72
N VAL A 3 12.74 -9.06 -16.83
CA VAL A 3 11.50 -9.79 -17.18
C VAL A 3 10.51 -9.79 -16.00
N ILE A 4 10.97 -9.42 -14.81
CA ILE A 4 10.16 -9.35 -13.59
C ILE A 4 10.08 -7.89 -13.14
N PRO A 5 8.89 -7.28 -13.09
CA PRO A 5 8.72 -5.91 -12.60
C PRO A 5 9.07 -5.82 -11.10
N ASN A 6 9.69 -4.70 -10.70
CA ASN A 6 9.96 -4.39 -9.29
C ASN A 6 8.65 -4.46 -8.49
N THR A 7 8.70 -5.02 -7.28
CA THR A 7 7.57 -5.17 -6.34
C THR A 7 6.69 -3.92 -6.26
N VAL A 8 7.31 -2.73 -6.21
CA VAL A 8 6.62 -1.44 -6.11
C VAL A 8 5.88 -1.05 -7.40
N ASP A 9 6.43 -1.40 -8.56
CA ASP A 9 5.95 -0.93 -9.85
C ASP A 9 4.94 -1.89 -10.50
N ARG A 10 4.76 -3.10 -9.96
CA ARG A 10 3.90 -4.13 -10.57
C ARG A 10 2.47 -3.65 -10.73
N VAL A 11 1.91 -3.03 -9.69
CA VAL A 11 0.51 -2.55 -9.71
C VAL A 11 0.36 -1.30 -10.58
N PRO A 12 1.17 -0.23 -10.42
CA PRO A 12 1.06 0.96 -11.27
C PRO A 12 1.22 0.64 -12.77
N ASN A 13 2.15 -0.25 -13.14
CA ASN A 13 2.44 -0.59 -14.53
C ASN A 13 1.29 -1.30 -15.26
N HIS A 14 0.40 -1.97 -14.52
CA HIS A 14 -0.77 -2.64 -15.09
C HIS A 14 -2.06 -1.82 -14.94
N CYS A 15 -1.96 -0.57 -14.50
CA CYS A 15 -3.08 0.35 -14.37
C CYS A 15 -3.00 1.49 -15.38
N SER A 16 -4.14 2.02 -15.79
CA SER A 16 -4.17 3.16 -16.70
C SER A 16 -3.49 4.38 -16.06
N SER A 17 -2.72 5.12 -16.84
CA SER A 17 -2.03 6.35 -16.40
C SER A 17 -2.96 7.33 -15.69
N LYS A 18 -4.21 7.48 -16.16
CA LYS A 18 -5.24 8.35 -15.55
C LYS A 18 -5.53 8.00 -14.08
N VAL A 19 -5.60 6.71 -13.75
CA VAL A 19 -5.87 6.26 -12.37
C VAL A 19 -4.67 6.55 -11.48
N ASN A 20 -3.46 6.24 -11.95
CA ASN A 20 -2.23 6.53 -11.22
C ASN A 20 -2.04 8.05 -11.01
N GLN A 21 -2.35 8.87 -12.02
CA GLN A 21 -2.30 10.33 -11.92
C GLN A 21 -3.32 10.86 -10.89
N ARG A 22 -4.55 10.33 -10.88
CA ARG A 22 -5.55 10.72 -9.89
C ARG A 22 -5.10 10.43 -8.46
N ILE A 23 -4.51 9.26 -8.22
CA ILE A 23 -4.00 8.90 -6.88
C ILE A 23 -2.83 9.79 -6.46
N ARG A 24 -1.94 10.11 -7.41
CA ARG A 24 -0.85 11.06 -7.18
C ARG A 24 -1.38 12.45 -6.84
N HIS A 25 -2.34 12.96 -7.61
CA HIS A 25 -2.97 14.25 -7.37
C HIS A 25 -3.65 14.30 -6.00
N GLN A 26 -4.37 13.25 -5.61
CA GLN A 26 -4.97 13.15 -4.27
C GLN A 26 -3.90 13.24 -3.16
N THR A 27 -2.75 12.60 -3.37
CA THR A 27 -1.63 12.68 -2.41
C THR A 27 -1.10 14.10 -2.32
N GLU A 28 -0.89 14.77 -3.46
CA GLU A 28 -0.42 16.16 -3.53
C GLU A 28 -1.42 17.14 -2.87
N GLU A 29 -2.72 16.95 -3.10
CA GLU A 29 -3.79 17.74 -2.47
C GLU A 29 -3.82 17.55 -0.96
N ASN A 30 -3.68 16.31 -0.47
CA ASN A 30 -3.59 16.03 0.96
C ASN A 30 -2.38 16.76 1.55
N LEU A 31 -1.20 16.65 0.93
CA LEU A 31 0.00 17.34 1.42
C LEU A 31 -0.14 18.87 1.41
N ALA A 32 -0.75 19.44 0.37
CA ALA A 32 -1.04 20.87 0.31
C ALA A 32 -2.00 21.31 1.42
N HIS A 33 -3.01 20.49 1.73
CA HIS A 33 -3.95 20.74 2.82
C HIS A 33 -3.25 20.79 4.19
N PHE A 34 -2.28 19.90 4.43
CA PHE A 34 -1.52 19.87 5.68
C PHE A 34 -0.32 20.82 5.71
N GLY A 35 -0.06 21.58 4.64
CA GLY A 35 1.09 22.49 4.47
C GLY A 35 1.32 23.47 5.62
N ASN A 36 0.24 24.01 6.19
CA ASN A 36 0.25 24.94 7.32
C ASN A 36 -0.54 24.39 8.52
N ALA A 37 -0.79 23.08 8.55
CA ALA A 37 -1.57 22.46 9.62
C ALA A 37 -0.74 22.33 10.90
N SER A 38 -1.41 22.24 12.04
CA SER A 38 -0.74 21.98 13.32
C SER A 38 -0.24 20.54 13.40
N ASP A 39 0.77 20.30 14.23
CA ASP A 39 1.33 18.95 14.48
C ASP A 39 0.26 17.93 14.89
N ALA A 40 -0.75 18.37 15.65
CA ALA A 40 -1.87 17.53 16.06
C ALA A 40 -2.74 17.07 14.88
N ALA A 41 -2.96 17.95 13.88
CA ALA A 41 -3.69 17.60 12.67
C ALA A 41 -2.89 16.62 11.80
N ILE A 42 -1.57 16.83 11.68
CA ILE A 42 -0.67 15.90 11.00
C ILE A 42 -0.64 14.54 11.71
N GLU A 43 -0.59 14.52 13.04
CA GLU A 43 -0.63 13.29 13.83
C GLU A 43 -1.93 12.50 13.57
N GLN A 44 -3.07 13.19 13.54
CA GLN A 44 -4.35 12.57 13.25
C GLN A 44 -4.36 11.92 11.86
N ARG A 45 -3.89 12.64 10.83
CA ARG A 45 -3.78 12.08 9.48
C ARG A 45 -2.83 10.88 9.42
N LEU A 46 -1.73 10.92 10.16
CA LEU A 46 -0.80 9.80 10.24
C LEU A 46 -1.43 8.54 10.88
N LYS A 47 -2.38 8.70 11.80
CA LYS A 47 -3.19 7.60 12.36
C LYS A 47 -4.19 7.06 11.34
N GLU A 48 -4.85 7.93 10.58
CA GLU A 48 -5.71 7.48 9.47
C GLU A 48 -4.92 6.66 8.44
N LEU A 49 -3.70 7.07 8.11
CA LEU A 49 -2.80 6.32 7.24
C LEU A 49 -2.34 4.97 7.85
N ASP A 50 -2.34 4.82 9.18
CA ASP A 50 -2.08 3.53 9.85
C ASP A 50 -3.26 2.56 9.71
N GLU A 51 -4.47 3.09 9.60
CA GLU A 51 -5.70 2.31 9.43
C GLU A 51 -6.04 2.07 7.95
N GLU A 52 -5.46 2.82 7.01
CA GLU A 52 -5.66 2.64 5.58
C GLU A 52 -5.13 1.28 5.11
N TRP A 53 -5.98 0.52 4.42
CA TRP A 53 -5.57 -0.77 3.85
C TRP A 53 -5.01 -0.56 2.45
N ASP A 54 -3.79 -1.05 2.24
CA ASP A 54 -3.24 -1.12 0.90
C ASP A 54 -4.02 -2.12 0.04
N ILE A 55 -3.85 -1.96 -1.27
CA ILE A 55 -4.55 -2.75 -2.26
C ILE A 55 -4.22 -4.23 -2.22
N GLU A 56 -2.98 -4.61 -1.90
CA GLU A 56 -2.56 -6.02 -1.88
C GLU A 56 -3.19 -6.72 -0.67
N ARG A 57 -3.11 -6.10 0.53
CA ARG A 57 -3.80 -6.59 1.73
C ARG A 57 -5.30 -6.72 1.51
N SER A 58 -5.92 -5.73 0.89
CA SER A 58 -7.35 -5.74 0.59
C SER A 58 -7.71 -6.87 -0.40
N LEU A 59 -6.89 -7.09 -1.42
CA LEU A 59 -7.10 -8.16 -2.39
C LEU A 59 -7.01 -9.54 -1.74
N GLU A 60 -5.98 -9.78 -0.92
CA GLU A 60 -5.75 -11.05 -0.24
C GLU A 60 -6.86 -11.38 0.76
N ALA A 61 -7.26 -10.41 1.59
CA ALA A 61 -8.33 -10.60 2.56
C ALA A 61 -9.65 -10.99 1.88
N ASN A 62 -10.04 -10.26 0.83
CA ASN A 62 -11.26 -10.57 0.07
C ASN A 62 -11.16 -11.93 -0.64
N ALA A 63 -10.01 -12.26 -1.22
CA ALA A 63 -9.79 -13.56 -1.85
C ALA A 63 -9.92 -14.71 -0.85
N ALA A 64 -9.35 -14.56 0.35
CA ALA A 64 -9.46 -15.54 1.42
C ALA A 64 -10.92 -15.71 1.88
N THR A 65 -11.65 -14.61 2.10
CA THR A 65 -13.08 -14.66 2.45
C THR A 65 -13.91 -15.41 1.42
N ILE A 66 -13.77 -15.07 0.14
CA ILE A 66 -14.50 -15.73 -0.96
C ILE A 66 -14.14 -17.21 -1.03
N SER A 67 -12.86 -17.55 -0.86
CA SER A 67 -12.40 -18.94 -0.87
C SER A 67 -13.00 -19.76 0.28
N LEU A 68 -13.06 -19.19 1.49
CA LEU A 68 -13.66 -19.84 2.66
C LEU A 68 -15.17 -20.07 2.48
N ILE A 69 -15.88 -19.07 1.93
CA ILE A 69 -17.30 -19.22 1.57
C ILE A 69 -17.47 -20.36 0.57
N GLY A 70 -16.67 -20.38 -0.50
CA GLY A 70 -16.72 -21.43 -1.51
C GLY A 70 -16.39 -22.82 -0.97
N LEU A 71 -15.44 -22.91 -0.04
CA LEU A 71 -15.09 -24.15 0.66
C LEU A 71 -16.27 -24.65 1.50
N GLY A 72 -16.90 -23.77 2.29
CA GLY A 72 -18.09 -24.11 3.07
C GLY A 72 -19.25 -24.58 2.20
N LEU A 73 -19.56 -23.86 1.12
CA LEU A 73 -20.60 -24.27 0.16
C LEU A 73 -20.26 -25.60 -0.53
N GLY A 74 -18.98 -25.85 -0.81
CA GLY A 74 -18.47 -27.11 -1.37
C GLY A 74 -18.69 -28.29 -0.44
N ALA A 75 -18.48 -28.08 0.86
CA ALA A 75 -18.61 -29.10 1.89
C ALA A 75 -20.07 -29.40 2.26
N PHE A 76 -20.91 -28.36 2.37
CA PHE A 76 -22.25 -28.49 2.96
C PHE A 76 -23.40 -28.41 1.94
N VAL A 77 -23.18 -27.88 0.74
CA VAL A 77 -24.26 -27.64 -0.24
C VAL A 77 -24.04 -28.47 -1.51
N ASN A 78 -22.95 -28.23 -2.25
CA ASN A 78 -22.66 -28.95 -3.48
C ASN A 78 -21.16 -28.89 -3.84
N ARG A 79 -20.58 -30.04 -4.20
CA ARG A 79 -19.16 -30.15 -4.59
C ARG A 79 -18.73 -29.21 -5.73
N ARG A 80 -19.66 -28.75 -6.58
CA ARG A 80 -19.38 -27.77 -7.63
C ARG A 80 -18.85 -26.44 -7.08
N PHE A 81 -19.18 -26.07 -5.84
CA PHE A 81 -18.69 -24.84 -5.22
C PHE A 81 -17.18 -24.85 -4.92
N TYR A 82 -16.52 -26.02 -4.89
CA TYR A 82 -15.05 -26.07 -4.81
C TYR A 82 -14.36 -25.46 -6.03
N ALA A 83 -15.07 -25.24 -7.14
CA ALA A 83 -14.56 -24.45 -8.25
C ALA A 83 -14.21 -23.00 -7.83
N LEU A 84 -14.93 -22.43 -6.86
CA LEU A 84 -14.70 -21.06 -6.41
C LEU A 84 -13.31 -20.87 -5.75
N PRO A 85 -12.94 -21.61 -4.68
CA PRO A 85 -11.59 -21.50 -4.11
C PRO A 85 -10.50 -21.92 -5.10
N ALA A 86 -10.77 -22.86 -6.01
CA ALA A 86 -9.81 -23.21 -7.06
C ALA A 86 -9.52 -22.04 -8.02
N VAL A 87 -10.56 -21.34 -8.50
CA VAL A 87 -10.42 -20.17 -9.38
C VAL A 87 -9.73 -19.01 -8.65
N VAL A 88 -10.16 -18.71 -7.43
CA VAL A 88 -9.55 -17.63 -6.62
C VAL A 88 -8.07 -17.92 -6.36
N SER A 89 -7.71 -19.14 -5.99
CA SER A 89 -6.31 -19.55 -5.79
C SER A 89 -5.49 -19.45 -7.09
N GLY A 90 -6.09 -19.80 -8.23
CA GLY A 90 -5.47 -19.61 -9.55
C GLY A 90 -5.15 -18.14 -9.85
N PHE A 91 -6.07 -17.22 -9.55
CA PHE A 91 -5.82 -15.78 -9.72
C PHE A 91 -4.78 -15.24 -8.75
N LEU A 92 -4.76 -15.70 -7.49
CA LEU A 92 -3.71 -15.33 -6.54
C LEU A 92 -2.34 -15.81 -7.00
N LEU A 93 -2.24 -17.04 -7.48
CA LEU A 93 -1.00 -17.57 -8.04
C LEU A 93 -0.54 -16.76 -9.25
N GLN A 94 -1.44 -16.46 -10.18
CA GLN A 94 -1.15 -15.59 -11.32
C GLN A 94 -0.67 -14.21 -10.86
N HIS A 95 -1.35 -13.61 -9.87
CA HIS A 95 -0.99 -12.31 -9.31
C HIS A 95 0.41 -12.33 -8.71
N ALA A 96 0.74 -13.34 -7.91
CA ALA A 96 2.05 -13.48 -7.29
C ALA A 96 3.18 -13.61 -8.33
N LEU A 97 2.92 -14.27 -9.46
CA LEU A 97 3.91 -14.48 -10.52
C LEU A 97 4.05 -13.32 -11.50
N GLN A 98 2.92 -12.69 -11.88
CA GLN A 98 2.86 -11.71 -12.97
C GLN A 98 2.64 -10.27 -12.47
N GLY A 99 2.29 -10.10 -11.20
CA GLY A 99 1.95 -8.80 -10.62
C GLY A 99 0.59 -8.25 -11.04
N TRP A 100 -0.25 -9.06 -11.69
CA TRP A 100 -1.55 -8.64 -12.21
C TRP A 100 -2.65 -9.68 -11.97
N CYS A 101 -3.84 -9.19 -11.58
CA CYS A 101 -5.08 -9.97 -11.62
C CYS A 101 -6.26 -9.08 -12.05
N PRO A 102 -7.33 -9.65 -12.63
CA PRO A 102 -8.47 -8.89 -13.14
C PRO A 102 -9.15 -7.93 -12.13
N PRO A 103 -9.25 -8.24 -10.82
CA PRO A 103 -9.80 -7.31 -9.82
C PRO A 103 -8.98 -6.04 -9.60
N MET A 104 -7.66 -6.09 -9.80
CA MET A 104 -6.75 -5.00 -9.40
C MET A 104 -7.06 -3.67 -10.09
N PRO A 105 -7.23 -3.59 -11.42
CA PRO A 105 -7.62 -2.34 -12.07
C PRO A 105 -8.96 -1.77 -11.57
N VAL A 106 -9.88 -2.62 -11.11
CA VAL A 106 -11.17 -2.19 -10.55
C VAL A 106 -10.97 -1.57 -9.17
N MET A 107 -10.25 -2.24 -8.28
CA MET A 107 -9.92 -1.70 -6.95
C MET A 107 -9.14 -0.39 -7.05
N ARG A 108 -8.21 -0.28 -7.99
CA ARG A 108 -7.48 0.98 -8.27
C ARG A 108 -8.42 2.11 -8.70
N ARG A 109 -9.43 1.81 -9.53
CA ARG A 109 -10.47 2.79 -9.89
C ARG A 109 -11.36 3.18 -8.72
N LEU A 110 -11.56 2.30 -7.74
CA LEU A 110 -12.26 2.59 -6.49
C LEU A 110 -11.43 3.40 -5.50
N GLY A 111 -10.13 3.61 -5.76
CA GLY A 111 -9.26 4.47 -4.97
C GLY A 111 -8.28 3.74 -4.05
N PHE A 112 -8.22 2.40 -4.09
CA PHE A 112 -7.23 1.66 -3.31
C PHE A 112 -5.80 2.02 -3.72
N ARG A 113 -5.00 2.42 -2.73
CA ARG A 113 -3.60 2.82 -2.90
C ARG A 113 -2.67 1.64 -2.66
N THR A 114 -1.50 1.69 -3.28
CA THR A 114 -0.43 0.74 -2.95
C THR A 114 0.25 1.16 -1.66
N GLN A 115 0.89 0.22 -0.98
CA GLN A 115 1.65 0.51 0.23
C GLN A 115 2.71 1.61 0.00
N PRO A 116 3.49 1.62 -1.10
CA PRO A 116 4.43 2.72 -1.40
C PRO A 116 3.76 4.09 -1.58
N GLU A 117 2.55 4.15 -2.15
CA GLU A 117 1.82 5.41 -2.30
C GLU A 117 1.33 5.96 -0.95
N ILE A 118 0.90 5.09 -0.03
CA ILE A 118 0.51 5.42 1.35
C ILE A 118 1.74 5.90 2.13
N GLU A 119 2.85 5.17 2.01
CA GLU A 119 4.12 5.52 2.65
C GLU A 119 4.68 6.85 2.16
N GLN A 120 4.56 7.16 0.86
CA GLN A 120 4.98 8.43 0.31
C GLN A 120 4.30 9.61 1.02
N GLU A 121 2.97 9.55 1.23
CA GLU A 121 2.25 10.58 1.98
C GLU A 121 2.70 10.62 3.44
N ARG A 122 2.80 9.47 4.09
CA ARG A 122 3.25 9.35 5.49
C ARG A 122 4.61 10.01 5.71
N TYR A 123 5.59 9.70 4.87
CA TYR A 123 6.94 10.22 5.00
C TYR A 123 7.00 11.73 4.71
N ALA A 124 6.24 12.21 3.73
CA ALA A 124 6.12 13.64 3.47
C ALA A 124 5.52 14.39 4.67
N LEU A 125 4.45 13.87 5.27
CA LEU A 125 3.84 14.45 6.47
C LEU A 125 4.77 14.44 7.68
N LYS A 126 5.51 13.35 7.90
CA LYS A 126 6.55 13.27 8.95
C LYS A 126 7.65 14.31 8.73
N ALA A 127 8.08 14.51 7.49
CA ALA A 127 9.07 15.53 7.15
C ALA A 127 8.54 16.95 7.42
N MET A 128 7.28 17.23 7.06
CA MET A 128 6.64 18.53 7.32
C MET A 128 6.48 18.82 8.83
N ARG A 129 6.29 17.80 9.66
CA ARG A 129 6.23 17.91 11.13
C ARG A 129 7.61 18.06 11.79
N GLY A 130 8.71 17.85 11.05
CA GLY A 130 10.07 17.94 11.58
C GLY A 130 10.60 16.64 12.21
N ASP A 131 9.95 15.49 12.01
CA ASP A 131 10.37 14.19 12.58
C ASP A 131 11.81 13.79 12.17
N PHE A 132 12.35 14.39 11.10
CA PHE A 132 13.67 14.08 10.55
C PHE A 132 14.75 15.14 10.86
N ASP A 133 14.43 16.22 11.57
CA ASP A 133 15.38 17.32 11.85
C ASP A 133 16.61 16.85 12.66
N GLN A 134 16.41 15.82 13.50
CA GLN A 134 17.48 15.21 14.30
C GLN A 134 18.45 14.38 13.45
N LEU A 135 18.00 13.81 12.33
CA LEU A 135 18.87 13.08 11.39
C LEU A 135 19.83 14.03 10.67
N SER A 136 19.34 15.20 10.26
CA SER A 136 20.17 16.23 9.64
C SER A 136 21.25 16.76 10.58
N GLN A 137 20.95 16.88 11.88
CA GLN A 137 21.92 17.35 12.88
C GLN A 137 22.97 16.27 13.23
N ALA A 138 22.59 14.99 13.33
CA ALA A 138 23.51 13.89 13.62
C ALA A 138 24.51 13.62 12.47
N ASP A 139 24.07 13.81 11.23
CA ASP A 139 24.92 13.70 10.02
C ASP A 139 26.09 14.68 10.00
N SER A 140 25.91 15.87 10.58
CA SER A 140 26.98 16.88 10.73
C SER A 140 27.97 16.59 11.86
N THR A 141 27.68 15.67 12.79
CA THR A 141 28.46 15.51 14.03
C THR A 141 29.17 14.17 14.16
N THR A 142 28.71 13.06 13.57
CA THR A 142 29.37 11.75 13.78
C THR A 142 29.13 10.75 12.64
N GLY A 143 30.20 10.36 11.93
CA GLY A 143 30.15 9.37 10.84
C GLY A 143 29.77 7.93 11.25
N ASN A 144 29.76 7.62 12.55
CA ASN A 144 29.57 6.25 13.07
C ASN A 144 28.22 5.99 13.77
N GLY A 145 27.38 7.03 13.96
CA GLY A 145 26.06 6.92 14.62
C GLY A 145 24.86 6.87 13.67
N ARG A 146 25.08 7.14 12.37
CA ARG A 146 24.02 7.38 11.37
C ARG A 146 23.07 6.21 11.21
N ALA A 147 23.57 4.97 11.21
CA ALA A 147 22.73 3.78 11.05
C ALA A 147 21.74 3.59 12.23
N ALA A 148 22.19 3.84 13.47
CA ALA A 148 21.35 3.70 14.66
C ALA A 148 20.28 4.81 14.71
N THR A 149 20.65 6.06 14.39
CA THR A 149 19.72 7.19 14.36
C THR A 149 18.69 7.03 13.23
N SER A 150 19.11 6.58 12.04
CA SER A 150 18.18 6.29 10.94
C SER A 150 17.20 5.19 11.32
N LEU A 151 17.68 4.07 11.90
CA LEU A 151 16.79 2.99 12.36
C LEU A 151 15.80 3.45 13.44
N ALA A 152 16.20 4.33 14.34
CA ALA A 152 15.33 4.91 15.35
C ALA A 152 14.26 5.83 14.74
N ALA A 153 14.60 6.61 13.71
CA ALA A 153 13.67 7.52 13.05
C ALA A 153 12.66 6.80 12.13
N THR A 154 13.03 5.65 11.56
CA THR A 154 12.12 4.87 10.69
C THR A 154 11.22 3.92 11.47
N ARG A 155 11.60 3.52 12.69
CA ARG A 155 10.73 2.70 13.56
C ARG A 155 9.58 3.55 14.11
N ARG A 156 8.36 3.21 13.71
CA ARG A 156 7.15 3.47 14.50
C ARG A 156 6.89 2.27 15.39
#